data_AF-A0A5B9E0M3-F1
#
_entry.id   AF-A0A5B9E0M3-F1
#
_cell.length_a   1.000
_cell.length_b   1.000
_cell.length_c   1.000
_cell.angle_alpha   90.00
_cell.angle_beta   90.00
_cell.angle_gamma   90.00
#
_symmetry.space_group_name_H-M   'P 1'
#
loop_
_entity.id
_entity.type
_entity.pdbx_description
1 polymer ?
#
loop_
_entity_poly.entity_id
_entity_poly.type
_entity_poly.pdbx_seq_one_letter_code
_entity_poly.pdbx_strand_id
1 'polypeptide(L)'
;MNVVESYCDPLCAPVTIPVSSESDAAQIMQQLINLFLVIFGVIGIGISLATWRDAPVVALLSLASGVAMVVLAYVSDRRREQRRDARKRAVIQRSVAEMSRRSWGAGESLQVRAGARPILAAVLVTVTGAGLLYVGLTETKLDAMPFIGIVALPLGLLLLARAVPGIGHPALELTALGFATPLSGRIAWCHVSGICLHTITGRGGAESYWIRFRVNSFARAAPRIHWTDRLFAAFHQGALAKGVVSVALPNAEHHPQAIYTAARQLWTEATGRNDTWNPLLPEAYNKALGRLGEISERMSGQTLRDPREMALDQELFDRDMQFLQREQKRLLNRHRYGIAIMLMAMALLLVWPWIRAWLRF
;
A
#
# COMPACT_ATOMS: atom_id res chain seq x y z
N MET A 1 7.57 -67.36 23.81
CA MET A 1 7.54 -67.09 22.35
C MET A 1 7.93 -65.63 22.20
N ASN A 2 9.23 -65.34 22.13
CA ASN A 2 10.04 -65.22 20.89
C ASN A 2 9.84 -63.81 20.29
N VAL A 3 10.80 -62.88 20.48
CA VAL A 3 11.98 -62.62 19.59
C VAL A 3 11.52 -61.70 18.43
N VAL A 4 12.09 -60.53 18.07
CA VAL A 4 13.43 -59.92 18.26
C VAL A 4 13.46 -58.53 17.55
N GLU A 5 14.37 -57.63 17.97
CA GLU A 5 15.09 -56.56 17.20
C GLU A 5 14.31 -55.52 16.34
N SER A 6 14.82 -54.37 15.93
CA SER A 6 16.04 -53.56 16.12
C SER A 6 15.81 -52.23 15.37
N TYR A 7 16.50 -51.17 15.80
CA TYR A 7 16.92 -49.95 15.08
C TYR A 7 16.15 -49.47 13.83
N CYS A 8 15.75 -48.20 13.84
CA CYS A 8 16.37 -47.16 12.99
C CYS A 8 15.81 -45.75 13.28
N ASP A 9 16.72 -44.77 13.16
CA ASP A 9 16.56 -43.32 13.17
C ASP A 9 15.30 -42.74 12.51
N PRO A 10 14.91 -41.51 12.91
CA PRO A 10 14.71 -40.50 11.89
C PRO A 10 15.44 -39.18 12.24
N LEU A 11 16.77 -39.20 12.21
CA LEU A 11 17.56 -38.04 11.80
C LEU A 11 17.47 -37.91 10.28
N CYS A 12 16.36 -37.35 9.79
CA CYS A 12 16.20 -36.82 8.43
C CYS A 12 14.88 -36.04 8.31
N ALA A 13 14.68 -35.03 9.15
CA ALA A 13 13.88 -33.90 8.70
C ALA A 13 14.80 -33.08 7.78
N PRO A 14 14.47 -32.88 6.49
CA PRO A 14 15.21 -31.91 5.69
C PRO A 14 15.03 -30.56 6.38
N VAL A 15 16.08 -30.09 7.04
CA VAL A 15 16.23 -28.67 7.36
C VAL A 15 16.17 -27.98 6.01
N THR A 16 15.01 -27.45 5.66
CA THR A 16 14.86 -26.47 4.61
C THR A 16 15.63 -25.24 5.08
N ILE A 17 16.93 -25.25 4.83
CA ILE A 17 17.76 -24.06 4.86
C ILE A 17 17.03 -23.06 3.96
N PRO A 18 16.68 -21.88 4.47
CA PRO A 18 15.90 -20.94 3.69
C PRO A 18 16.67 -20.64 2.41
N VAL A 19 15.99 -20.81 1.27
CA VAL A 19 16.42 -20.44 -0.10
C VAL A 19 16.59 -18.91 -0.25
N SER A 20 16.92 -18.22 0.85
CA SER A 20 17.20 -16.79 0.90
C SER A 20 18.71 -16.50 0.86
N SER A 21 19.57 -17.30 1.52
CA SER A 21 21.00 -16.93 1.65
C SER A 21 21.76 -16.95 0.33
N GLU A 22 21.50 -17.94 -0.54
CA GLU A 22 22.19 -18.10 -1.83
C GLU A 22 21.69 -17.08 -2.88
N SER A 23 20.39 -16.75 -2.83
CA SER A 23 19.77 -15.71 -3.66
C SER A 23 20.23 -14.31 -3.25
N ASP A 24 20.42 -14.06 -1.95
CA ASP A 24 20.87 -12.78 -1.43
C ASP A 24 22.37 -12.56 -1.69
N ALA A 25 23.20 -13.60 -1.55
CA ALA A 25 24.62 -13.56 -1.90
C ALA A 25 24.85 -13.29 -3.39
N ALA A 26 24.13 -13.98 -4.28
CA ALA A 26 24.18 -13.72 -5.71
C ALA A 26 23.69 -12.30 -6.06
N GLN A 27 22.68 -11.78 -5.35
CA GLN A 27 22.23 -10.40 -5.53
C GLN A 27 23.27 -9.36 -5.12
N ILE A 28 23.94 -9.58 -3.99
CA ILE A 28 24.97 -8.69 -3.47
C ILE A 28 26.18 -8.70 -4.41
N MET A 29 26.59 -9.88 -4.86
CA MET A 29 27.69 -10.05 -5.82
C MET A 29 27.41 -9.33 -7.14
N GLN A 30 26.20 -9.45 -7.68
CA GLN A 30 25.82 -8.75 -8.91
C GLN A 30 25.73 -7.22 -8.73
N GLN A 31 25.36 -6.73 -7.53
CA GLN A 31 25.38 -5.30 -7.21
C GLN A 31 26.80 -4.74 -7.14
N LEU A 32 27.72 -5.50 -6.56
CA LEU A 32 29.14 -5.14 -6.53
C LEU A 32 29.70 -5.09 -7.95
N ILE A 33 29.37 -6.04 -8.81
CA ILE A 33 29.80 -6.05 -10.22
C ILE A 33 29.29 -4.80 -10.97
N ASN A 34 28.00 -4.45 -10.84
CA ASN A 34 27.46 -3.24 -11.46
C ASN A 34 28.11 -1.95 -10.89
N LEU A 35 28.39 -1.91 -9.59
CA LEU A 35 29.08 -0.78 -8.95
C LEU A 35 30.50 -0.62 -9.50
N PHE A 36 31.27 -1.71 -9.60
CA PHE A 36 32.61 -1.69 -10.16
C PHE A 36 32.61 -1.27 -11.63
N LEU A 37 31.66 -1.76 -12.44
CA LEU A 37 31.51 -1.35 -13.84
C LEU A 37 31.28 0.17 -13.98
N VAL A 38 30.48 0.77 -13.10
CA VAL A 38 30.27 2.22 -13.11
C VAL A 38 31.54 2.96 -12.68
N ILE A 39 32.21 2.52 -11.62
CA ILE A 39 33.45 3.15 -11.13
C ILE A 39 34.54 3.11 -12.21
N PHE A 40 34.80 1.94 -12.81
CA PHE A 40 35.81 1.81 -13.87
C PHE A 40 35.41 2.56 -15.14
N GLY A 41 34.13 2.59 -15.48
CA GLY A 41 33.62 3.37 -16.62
C GLY A 41 33.85 4.88 -16.46
N VAL A 42 33.58 5.43 -15.26
CA VAL A 42 33.79 6.86 -14.96
C VAL A 42 35.28 7.21 -14.93
N ILE A 43 36.12 6.35 -14.34
CA ILE A 43 37.59 6.53 -14.36
C ILE A 43 38.12 6.51 -15.80
N GLY A 44 37.65 5.59 -16.63
CA GLY A 44 38.00 5.51 -18.05
C GLY A 44 37.68 6.81 -18.81
N ILE A 45 36.47 7.35 -18.64
CA ILE A 45 36.06 8.63 -19.23
C ILE A 45 36.95 9.79 -18.74
N GLY A 46 37.31 9.81 -17.46
CA GLY A 46 38.22 10.81 -16.89
C GLY A 46 39.61 10.77 -17.52
N ILE A 47 40.18 9.57 -17.71
CA ILE A 47 41.48 9.37 -18.37
C ILE A 47 41.42 9.81 -19.85
N SER A 48 40.30 9.57 -20.53
CA SER A 48 40.09 10.01 -21.92
C SER A 48 40.10 11.52 -22.07
N LEU A 49 39.47 12.25 -21.14
CA LEU A 49 39.49 13.72 -21.16
C LEU A 49 40.90 14.28 -20.92
N ALA A 50 41.69 13.63 -20.04
CA ALA A 50 43.04 14.07 -19.72
C ALA A 50 44.04 13.84 -20.86
N THR A 51 43.88 12.75 -21.62
CA THR A 51 44.80 12.33 -22.69
C THR A 51 44.39 12.79 -24.09
N TRP A 52 43.29 13.54 -24.21
CA TRP A 52 42.71 13.96 -25.49
C TRP A 52 43.66 14.77 -26.38
N ARG A 53 44.53 15.58 -25.76
CA ARG A 53 45.51 16.41 -26.48
C ARG A 53 46.74 15.64 -26.96
N ASP A 54 47.17 14.63 -26.22
CA ASP A 54 48.45 13.95 -26.46
C ASP A 54 48.28 12.67 -27.30
N ALA A 55 47.15 11.98 -27.20
CA ALA A 55 46.90 10.73 -27.91
C ALA A 55 45.40 10.54 -28.24
N PRO A 56 44.87 11.19 -29.30
CA PRO A 56 43.44 11.25 -29.57
C PRO A 56 42.81 9.88 -29.86
N VAL A 57 43.55 8.96 -30.49
CA VAL A 57 43.05 7.59 -30.78
C VAL A 57 42.86 6.78 -29.49
N VAL A 58 43.81 6.86 -28.56
CA VAL A 58 43.76 6.17 -27.26
C VAL A 58 42.69 6.80 -26.37
N ALA A 59 42.55 8.12 -26.42
CA ALA A 59 41.49 8.84 -25.72
C ALA A 59 40.09 8.43 -26.24
N LEU A 60 39.92 8.26 -27.55
CA LEU A 60 38.64 7.85 -28.14
C LEU A 60 38.28 6.40 -27.81
N LEU A 61 39.26 5.48 -27.81
CA LEU A 61 39.06 4.08 -27.41
C LEU A 61 38.71 3.94 -25.92
N SER A 62 39.40 4.68 -25.05
CA SER A 62 39.11 4.70 -23.60
C SER A 62 37.74 5.31 -23.30
N LEU A 63 37.32 6.33 -24.06
CA LEU A 63 36.02 6.96 -23.91
C LEU A 63 34.91 5.98 -24.32
N ALA A 64 35.06 5.33 -25.47
CA ALA A 64 34.12 4.32 -25.97
C ALA A 64 34.00 3.14 -24.99
N SER A 65 35.11 2.67 -24.44
CA SER A 65 35.13 1.61 -23.42
C SER A 65 34.44 2.04 -22.13
N GLY A 66 34.74 3.24 -21.62
CA GLY A 66 34.14 3.77 -20.40
C GLY A 66 32.62 3.96 -20.52
N VAL A 67 32.16 4.50 -21.65
CA VAL A 67 30.73 4.63 -21.96
C VAL A 67 30.07 3.26 -22.07
N ALA A 68 30.69 2.29 -22.75
CA ALA A 68 30.15 0.94 -22.88
C ALA A 68 29.97 0.24 -21.53
N MET A 69 30.92 0.40 -20.59
CA MET A 69 30.82 -0.16 -19.23
C MET A 69 29.65 0.44 -18.43
N VAL A 70 29.43 1.75 -18.52
CA VAL A 70 28.30 2.42 -17.86
C VAL A 70 26.96 1.98 -18.45
N VAL A 71 26.87 1.88 -19.79
CA VAL A 71 25.67 1.37 -20.47
C VAL A 71 25.38 -0.08 -20.09
N LEU A 72 26.40 -0.93 -20.01
CA LEU A 72 26.27 -2.32 -19.56
C LEU A 72 25.75 -2.42 -18.12
N ALA A 73 26.28 -1.61 -17.21
CA ALA A 73 25.80 -1.55 -15.82
C ALA A 73 24.32 -1.13 -15.76
N TYR A 74 23.93 -0.11 -16.53
CA TYR A 74 22.55 0.36 -16.60
C TYR A 74 21.59 -0.69 -17.17
N VAL A 75 21.96 -1.37 -18.27
CA VAL A 75 21.14 -2.43 -18.87
C VAL A 75 21.03 -3.65 -17.94
N SER A 76 22.13 -4.01 -17.26
CA SER A 76 22.16 -5.08 -16.26
C SER A 76 21.20 -4.79 -15.11
N ASP A 77 21.23 -3.57 -14.56
CA ASP A 77 20.35 -3.17 -13.46
C ASP A 77 18.88 -3.12 -13.91
N ARG A 78 18.59 -2.58 -15.09
CA ARG A 78 17.24 -2.55 -15.65
C ARG A 78 16.68 -3.96 -15.92
N ARG A 79 17.50 -4.88 -16.42
CA ARG A 79 17.09 -6.30 -16.57
C ARG A 79 16.82 -6.97 -15.23
N ARG A 80 17.56 -6.60 -14.17
CA ARG A 80 17.34 -7.11 -12.81
C ARG A 80 16.02 -6.63 -12.23
N GLU A 81 15.72 -5.34 -12.38
CA GLU A 81 14.42 -4.77 -12.02
C GLU A 81 13.28 -5.49 -12.74
N GLN A 82 13.41 -5.65 -14.07
CA GLN A 82 12.43 -6.38 -14.88
C GLN A 82 12.25 -7.84 -14.43
N ARG A 83 13.34 -8.55 -14.09
CA ARG A 83 13.26 -9.94 -13.59
C ARG A 83 12.62 -10.01 -12.21
N ARG A 84 12.92 -9.07 -11.32
CA ARG A 84 12.28 -8.97 -10.00
C ARG A 84 10.79 -8.70 -10.16
N ASP A 85 10.41 -7.79 -11.04
CA ASP A 85 9.02 -7.47 -11.33
C ASP A 85 8.29 -8.64 -11.99
N ALA A 86 8.92 -9.34 -12.93
CA ALA A 86 8.36 -10.53 -13.56
C ALA A 86 8.14 -11.65 -12.54
N ARG A 87 9.09 -11.90 -11.63
CA ARG A 87 8.92 -12.88 -10.54
C ARG A 87 7.80 -12.47 -9.58
N LYS A 88 7.75 -11.19 -9.18
CA LYS A 88 6.65 -10.66 -8.35
C LYS A 88 5.30 -10.88 -9.02
N ARG A 89 5.17 -10.51 -10.30
CA ARG A 89 3.96 -10.72 -11.11
C ARG A 89 3.58 -12.19 -11.21
N ALA A 90 4.55 -13.08 -11.40
CA ALA A 90 4.29 -14.52 -11.48
C ALA A 90 3.77 -15.09 -10.14
N VAL A 91 4.33 -14.66 -9.00
CA VAL A 91 3.84 -15.06 -7.66
C VAL A 91 2.43 -14.55 -7.44
N ILE A 92 2.18 -13.26 -7.74
CA ILE A 92 0.85 -12.65 -7.70
C ILE A 92 -0.15 -13.45 -8.54
N GLN A 93 0.19 -13.71 -9.80
CA GLN A 93 -0.69 -14.39 -10.74
C GLN A 93 -1.01 -15.80 -10.28
N ARG A 94 -0.03 -16.53 -9.72
CA ARG A 94 -0.27 -17.86 -9.15
C ARG A 94 -1.22 -17.80 -7.96
N SER A 95 -0.97 -16.90 -7.00
CA SER A 95 -1.84 -16.76 -5.83
C SER A 95 -3.25 -16.31 -6.21
N VAL A 96 -3.39 -15.42 -7.19
CA VAL A 96 -4.70 -15.00 -7.73
C VAL A 96 -5.39 -16.17 -8.44
N ALA A 97 -4.67 -16.92 -9.28
CA ALA A 97 -5.22 -18.05 -10.02
C ALA A 97 -5.69 -19.16 -9.07
N GLU A 98 -4.89 -19.50 -8.07
CA GLU A 98 -5.24 -20.46 -7.02
C GLU A 98 -6.51 -20.04 -6.28
N MET A 99 -6.59 -18.77 -5.89
CA MET A 99 -7.74 -18.25 -5.15
C MET A 99 -9.00 -18.11 -6.02
N SER A 100 -8.83 -17.82 -7.31
CA SER A 100 -9.93 -17.73 -8.29
C SER A 100 -10.55 -19.08 -8.65
N ARG A 101 -9.80 -20.18 -8.48
CA ARG A 101 -10.27 -21.55 -8.76
C ARG A 101 -11.04 -22.16 -7.61
N ARG A 102 -10.98 -21.55 -6.43
CA ARG A 102 -11.64 -22.03 -5.22
C ARG A 102 -13.13 -21.66 -5.28
N SER A 103 -14.01 -22.65 -5.22
CA SER A 103 -15.45 -22.42 -5.12
C SER A 103 -15.82 -22.11 -3.67
N TRP A 104 -16.28 -20.89 -3.40
CA TRP A 104 -16.63 -20.44 -2.06
C TRP A 104 -18.00 -20.99 -1.63
N GLY A 105 -18.01 -22.15 -0.98
CA GLY A 105 -19.22 -22.72 -0.38
C GLY A 105 -19.77 -21.89 0.78
N ALA A 106 -21.05 -22.10 1.15
CA ALA A 106 -21.75 -21.33 2.19
C ALA A 106 -21.12 -21.39 3.60
N GLY A 107 -20.17 -22.30 3.84
CA GLY A 107 -19.40 -22.41 5.10
C GLY A 107 -17.90 -22.13 4.97
N GLU A 108 -17.38 -21.81 3.78
CA GLU A 108 -15.97 -21.47 3.62
C GLU A 108 -15.71 -20.00 3.97
N SER A 109 -14.67 -19.77 4.78
CA SER A 109 -14.24 -18.43 5.17
C SER A 109 -12.74 -18.24 4.94
N LEU A 110 -12.34 -17.17 4.26
CA LEU A 110 -10.94 -16.74 4.23
C LEU A 110 -10.65 -15.92 5.46
N GLN A 111 -9.79 -16.41 6.33
CA GLN A 111 -9.38 -15.70 7.53
C GLN A 111 -7.99 -15.09 7.34
N VAL A 112 -7.93 -13.76 7.33
CA VAL A 112 -6.68 -13.02 7.38
C VAL A 112 -6.32 -12.81 8.84
N ARG A 113 -5.23 -13.43 9.29
CA ARG A 113 -4.76 -13.30 10.67
C ARG A 113 -4.36 -11.86 10.98
N ALA A 114 -4.72 -11.39 12.17
CA ALA A 114 -4.24 -10.11 12.67
C ALA A 114 -2.74 -10.20 13.02
N GLY A 115 -1.97 -9.20 12.62
CA GLY A 115 -0.57 -9.07 13.05
C GLY A 115 -0.48 -8.49 14.47
N ALA A 116 0.55 -8.85 15.23
CA ALA A 116 0.81 -8.29 16.55
C ALA A 116 1.36 -6.84 16.52
N ARG A 117 1.85 -6.39 15.36
CA ARG A 117 2.45 -5.05 15.17
C ARG A 117 1.60 -3.87 15.67
N PRO A 118 0.30 -3.74 15.33
CA PRO A 118 -0.53 -2.65 15.84
C PRO A 118 -0.67 -2.67 17.36
N ILE A 119 -0.73 -3.86 17.98
CA ILE A 119 -0.77 -4.01 19.44
C ILE A 119 0.55 -3.53 20.04
N LEU A 120 1.68 -3.99 19.50
CA LEU A 120 3.02 -3.58 19.96
C LEU A 120 3.21 -2.07 19.84
N ALA A 121 2.79 -1.49 18.72
CA ALA A 121 2.85 -0.04 18.50
C ALA A 121 1.98 0.73 19.50
N ALA A 122 0.76 0.25 19.78
CA ALA A 122 -0.11 0.87 20.78
C ALA A 122 0.50 0.81 22.19
N VAL A 123 1.07 -0.33 22.58
CA VAL A 123 1.78 -0.49 23.86
C VAL A 123 2.96 0.47 23.94
N LEU A 124 3.78 0.55 22.89
CA LEU A 124 4.94 1.44 22.84
C LEU A 124 4.54 2.91 23.00
N VAL A 125 3.50 3.36 22.28
CA VAL A 125 2.99 4.73 22.38
C VAL A 125 2.46 5.01 23.79
N THR A 126 1.76 4.06 24.39
CA THR A 126 1.22 4.20 25.76
C THR A 126 2.34 4.32 26.80
N VAL A 127 3.32 3.42 26.76
CA VAL A 127 4.47 3.42 27.68
C VAL A 127 5.31 4.69 27.51
N THR A 128 5.57 5.09 26.26
CA THR A 128 6.33 6.32 25.97
C THR A 128 5.57 7.55 26.46
N GLY A 129 4.25 7.62 26.21
CA GLY A 129 3.40 8.71 26.69
C GLY A 129 3.38 8.81 28.22
N ALA A 130 3.26 7.67 28.92
CA ALA A 130 3.32 7.62 30.38
C ALA A 130 4.70 8.07 30.91
N GLY A 131 5.78 7.61 30.29
CA GLY A 131 7.14 8.00 30.67
C GLY A 131 7.41 9.49 30.47
N LEU A 132 6.99 10.05 29.33
CA LEU A 132 7.11 11.49 29.05
C LEU A 132 6.28 12.34 30.02
N LEU A 133 5.09 11.87 30.37
CA LEU A 133 4.26 12.55 31.37
C LEU A 133 4.92 12.52 32.75
N TYR A 134 5.45 11.38 33.18
CA TYR A 134 6.15 11.24 34.46
C TYR A 134 7.39 12.13 34.54
N VAL A 135 8.25 12.12 33.52
CA VAL A 135 9.45 12.96 33.45
C VAL A 135 9.07 14.44 33.40
N GLY A 136 8.07 14.82 32.60
CA GLY A 136 7.62 16.21 32.52
C GLY A 136 6.98 16.74 33.81
N LEU A 137 6.44 15.87 34.66
CA LEU A 137 5.91 16.24 35.97
C LEU A 137 6.97 16.29 37.08
N THR A 138 8.10 15.61 36.90
CA THR A 138 9.16 15.50 37.92
C THR A 138 10.37 16.39 37.63
N GLU A 139 10.64 16.72 36.36
CA GLU A 139 11.75 17.58 35.96
C GLU A 139 11.27 18.94 35.40
N THR A 140 11.62 20.02 36.09
CA THR A 140 11.23 21.40 35.77
C THR A 140 11.95 22.02 34.56
N LYS A 141 12.88 21.30 33.91
CA LYS A 141 13.67 21.84 32.79
C LYS A 141 13.14 21.47 31.39
N LEU A 142 12.10 20.64 31.31
CA LEU A 142 11.61 20.05 30.06
C LEU A 142 10.17 20.49 29.77
N ASP A 143 9.98 21.81 29.55
CA ASP A 143 8.65 22.45 29.42
C ASP A 143 7.73 21.85 28.34
N ALA A 144 8.26 21.20 27.29
CA ALA A 144 7.45 20.63 26.21
C ALA A 144 7.08 19.14 26.41
N MET A 145 7.83 18.40 27.22
CA MET A 145 7.61 16.95 27.42
C MET A 145 6.26 16.58 28.05
N PRO A 146 5.73 17.30 29.07
CA PRO A 146 4.44 16.92 29.65
C PRO A 146 3.30 17.07 28.64
N PHE A 147 3.34 18.08 27.77
CA PHE A 147 2.34 18.26 26.71
C PHE A 147 2.33 17.10 25.71
N ILE A 148 3.52 16.60 25.33
CA ILE A 148 3.63 15.42 24.44
C ILE A 148 3.07 14.19 25.16
N GLY A 149 3.39 14.00 26.44
CA GLY A 149 2.85 12.90 27.25
C GLY A 149 1.31 12.94 27.38
N ILE A 150 0.74 14.12 27.64
CA ILE A 150 -0.72 14.35 27.75
C ILE A 150 -1.45 13.96 26.47
N VAL A 151 -0.82 14.10 25.29
CA VAL A 151 -1.44 13.71 24.01
C VAL A 151 -1.14 12.26 23.67
N ALA A 152 0.09 11.80 23.85
CA ALA A 152 0.53 10.46 23.47
C ALA A 152 -0.13 9.37 24.32
N LEU A 153 -0.34 9.61 25.62
CA LEU A 153 -0.92 8.62 26.52
C LEU A 153 -2.39 8.29 26.18
N PRO A 154 -3.32 9.26 26.08
CA PRO A 154 -4.69 8.98 25.64
C PRO A 154 -4.75 8.37 24.24
N LEU A 155 -3.87 8.80 23.33
CA LEU A 155 -3.79 8.23 21.99
C LEU A 155 -3.36 6.76 22.02
N GLY A 156 -2.34 6.42 22.82
CA GLY A 156 -1.89 5.05 23.03
C GLY A 156 -3.00 4.16 23.61
N LEU A 157 -3.69 4.65 24.64
CA LEU A 157 -4.84 3.97 25.25
C LEU A 157 -5.99 3.76 24.25
N LEU A 158 -6.29 4.76 23.42
CA LEU A 158 -7.30 4.67 22.38
C LEU A 158 -6.94 3.60 21.33
N LEU A 159 -5.68 3.55 20.90
CA LEU A 159 -5.19 2.52 19.97
C LEU A 159 -5.27 1.12 20.60
N LEU A 160 -4.92 1.01 21.89
CA LEU A 160 -4.99 -0.25 22.64
C LEU A 160 -6.44 -0.75 22.74
N ALA A 161 -7.37 0.13 23.14
CA ALA A 161 -8.79 -0.19 23.22
C ALA A 161 -9.38 -0.67 21.88
N ARG A 162 -8.83 -0.19 20.75
CA ARG A 162 -9.23 -0.62 19.41
C ARG A 162 -8.56 -1.94 18.98
N ALA A 163 -7.41 -2.26 19.56
CA ALA A 163 -6.69 -3.50 19.27
C ALA A 163 -7.21 -4.70 20.08
N VAL A 164 -7.75 -4.46 21.28
CA VAL A 164 -8.30 -5.51 22.18
C VAL A 164 -9.35 -6.40 21.50
N PRO A 165 -10.36 -5.88 20.78
CA PRO A 165 -11.33 -6.72 20.09
C PRO A 165 -10.72 -7.66 19.03
N GLY A 166 -9.51 -7.34 18.53
CA GLY A 166 -8.79 -8.17 17.57
C GLY A 166 -7.98 -9.31 18.18
N ILE A 167 -7.88 -9.40 19.52
CA ILE A 167 -7.14 -10.49 20.17
C ILE A 167 -7.95 -11.79 20.04
N GLY A 168 -7.34 -12.80 19.41
CA GLY A 168 -7.99 -14.10 19.19
C GLY A 168 -8.97 -14.15 18.00
N HIS A 169 -9.18 -13.02 17.31
CA HIS A 169 -10.04 -12.93 16.13
C HIS A 169 -9.24 -12.59 14.86
N PRO A 170 -9.65 -13.07 13.68
CA PRO A 170 -9.02 -12.69 12.42
C PRO A 170 -9.21 -11.19 12.15
N ALA A 171 -8.22 -10.53 11.53
CA ALA A 171 -8.32 -9.12 11.13
C ALA A 171 -9.38 -8.89 10.05
N LEU A 172 -9.53 -9.87 9.15
CA LEU A 172 -10.55 -9.89 8.11
C LEU A 172 -11.04 -11.32 7.93
N GLU A 173 -12.33 -11.51 7.90
CA GLU A 173 -12.95 -12.75 7.45
C GLU A 173 -13.74 -12.45 6.17
N LEU A 174 -13.49 -13.19 5.09
CA LEU A 174 -14.26 -13.11 3.84
C LEU A 174 -15.10 -14.36 3.66
N THR A 175 -16.37 -14.20 3.30
CA THR A 175 -17.31 -15.29 3.06
C THR A 175 -18.25 -14.93 1.91
N ALA A 176 -19.04 -15.90 1.43
CA ALA A 176 -20.09 -15.66 0.45
C ALA A 176 -21.15 -14.63 0.91
N LEU A 177 -21.40 -14.52 2.22
CA LEU A 177 -22.41 -13.59 2.75
C LEU A 177 -21.90 -12.14 2.89
N GLY A 178 -20.59 -11.95 3.04
CA GLY A 178 -20.01 -10.66 3.35
C GLY A 178 -18.60 -10.74 3.91
N PHE A 179 -18.12 -9.60 4.41
CA PHE A 179 -16.86 -9.53 5.15
C PHE A 179 -17.11 -9.24 6.62
N ALA A 180 -16.28 -9.77 7.51
CA ALA A 180 -16.35 -9.48 8.94
C ALA A 180 -15.03 -8.88 9.45
N THR A 181 -15.17 -7.94 10.38
CA THR A 181 -14.05 -7.38 11.14
C THR A 181 -14.36 -7.46 12.63
N PRO A 182 -13.34 -7.56 13.50
CA PRO A 182 -13.57 -7.63 14.95
C PRO A 182 -14.32 -6.43 15.53
N LEU A 183 -14.19 -5.26 14.89
CA LEU A 183 -14.79 -4.00 15.35
C LEU A 183 -16.21 -3.78 14.85
N SER A 184 -16.52 -4.21 13.62
CA SER A 184 -17.81 -3.91 12.96
C SER A 184 -18.76 -5.11 12.93
N GLY A 185 -18.25 -6.31 13.22
CA GLY A 185 -18.95 -7.56 12.92
C GLY A 185 -19.03 -7.83 11.42
N ARG A 186 -19.98 -8.67 11.01
CA ARG A 186 -20.20 -9.07 9.61
C ARG A 186 -21.05 -8.04 8.87
N ILE A 187 -20.57 -7.57 7.74
CA ILE A 187 -21.22 -6.63 6.83
C ILE A 187 -21.51 -7.36 5.52
N ALA A 188 -22.77 -7.36 5.10
CA ALA A 188 -23.20 -8.03 3.87
C ALA A 188 -22.68 -7.33 2.61
N TRP A 189 -22.41 -8.11 1.55
CA TRP A 189 -21.90 -7.58 0.28
C TRP A 189 -22.83 -6.55 -0.38
N CYS A 190 -24.15 -6.67 -0.18
CA CYS A 190 -25.13 -5.72 -0.71
C CYS A 190 -24.95 -4.29 -0.19
N HIS A 191 -24.27 -4.11 0.95
CA HIS A 191 -23.95 -2.79 1.51
C HIS A 191 -22.59 -2.25 1.06
N VAL A 192 -21.79 -3.07 0.39
CA VAL A 192 -20.47 -2.68 -0.13
C VAL A 192 -20.64 -2.06 -1.51
N SER A 193 -20.17 -0.83 -1.67
CA SER A 193 -20.24 -0.09 -2.93
C SER A 193 -18.89 -0.01 -3.67
N GLY A 194 -17.82 -0.54 -3.10
CA GLY A 194 -16.51 -0.54 -3.74
C GLY A 194 -15.43 -1.15 -2.87
N ILE A 195 -14.42 -1.74 -3.51
CA ILE A 195 -13.28 -2.38 -2.86
C ILE A 195 -12.01 -1.84 -3.51
N CYS A 196 -11.02 -1.46 -2.70
CA CYS A 196 -9.75 -0.96 -3.20
C CYS A 196 -8.59 -1.55 -2.39
N LEU A 197 -7.55 -2.02 -3.08
CA LEU A 197 -6.28 -2.39 -2.47
C LEU A 197 -5.32 -1.20 -2.55
N HIS A 198 -4.82 -0.77 -1.40
CA HIS A 198 -3.84 0.29 -1.28
C HIS A 198 -2.50 -0.28 -0.85
N THR A 199 -1.46 -0.03 -1.64
CA THR A 199 -0.09 -0.46 -1.36
C THR A 199 0.74 0.75 -0.96
N ILE A 200 1.40 0.68 0.19
CA ILE A 200 2.35 1.68 0.65
C ILE A 200 3.74 1.05 0.59
N THR A 201 4.61 1.63 -0.24
CA THR A 201 6.01 1.22 -0.36
C THR A 201 6.87 1.99 0.66
N GLY A 202 7.44 1.27 1.62
CA GLY A 202 8.36 1.83 2.62
C GLY A 202 9.80 1.90 2.12
N ARG A 203 10.65 2.65 2.84
CA ARG A 203 12.11 2.63 2.61
C ARG A 203 12.64 1.21 2.87
N GLY A 204 13.45 0.70 1.96
CA GLY A 204 13.99 -0.67 2.03
C GLY A 204 13.14 -1.74 1.32
N GLY A 205 12.12 -1.34 0.56
CA GLY A 205 11.32 -2.28 -0.25
C GLY A 205 10.26 -3.05 0.54
N ALA A 206 10.01 -2.69 1.80
CA ALA A 206 8.92 -3.23 2.59
C ALA A 206 7.58 -2.67 2.07
N GLU A 207 6.69 -3.54 1.60
CA GLU A 207 5.36 -3.17 1.11
C GLU A 207 4.32 -3.43 2.20
N SER A 208 3.51 -2.43 2.53
CA SER A 208 2.38 -2.55 3.45
C SER A 208 1.09 -2.45 2.67
N TYR A 209 0.22 -3.44 2.83
CA TYR A 209 -1.01 -3.54 2.06
C TYR A 209 -2.23 -3.28 2.95
N TRP A 210 -3.17 -2.50 2.42
CA TRP A 210 -4.40 -2.14 3.10
C TRP A 210 -5.56 -2.36 2.14
N ILE A 211 -6.52 -3.21 2.50
CA ILE A 211 -7.77 -3.32 1.76
C ILE A 211 -8.79 -2.37 2.35
N ARG A 212 -9.47 -1.61 1.50
CA ARG A 212 -10.51 -0.66 1.88
C ARG A 212 -11.83 -1.10 1.27
N PHE A 213 -12.85 -1.20 2.11
CA PHE A 213 -14.23 -1.46 1.72
C PHE A 213 -15.05 -0.19 1.89
N ARG A 214 -15.70 0.25 0.83
CA ARG A 214 -16.64 1.37 0.86
C ARG A 214 -18.03 0.85 1.21
N VAL A 215 -18.61 1.41 2.27
CA VAL A 215 -19.94 1.11 2.80
C VAL A 215 -20.67 2.43 2.99
N ASN A 216 -21.48 2.84 2.02
CA ASN A 216 -22.15 4.16 2.01
C ASN A 216 -23.03 4.39 3.25
N SER A 217 -23.64 3.33 3.79
CA SER A 217 -24.52 3.39 4.97
C SER A 217 -23.97 2.56 6.13
N PHE A 218 -22.70 2.79 6.51
CA PHE A 218 -22.01 2.03 7.56
C PHE A 218 -22.83 1.91 8.86
N ALA A 219 -23.49 3.00 9.29
CA ALA A 219 -24.31 3.01 10.49
C ALA A 219 -25.49 2.02 10.48
N ARG A 220 -26.03 1.67 9.29
CA ARG A 220 -27.11 0.69 9.15
C ARG A 220 -26.61 -0.71 8.80
N ALA A 221 -25.46 -0.78 8.13
CA ALA A 221 -24.89 -2.02 7.61
C ALA A 221 -24.06 -2.78 8.64
N ALA A 222 -23.46 -2.08 9.62
CA ALA A 222 -22.65 -2.69 10.65
C ALA A 222 -23.53 -3.15 11.83
N PRO A 223 -23.57 -4.45 12.16
CA PRO A 223 -24.34 -4.95 13.30
C PRO A 223 -23.79 -4.48 14.65
N ARG A 224 -22.50 -4.10 14.71
CA ARG A 224 -21.85 -3.56 15.89
C ARG A 224 -21.02 -2.35 15.50
N ILE A 225 -21.09 -1.29 16.30
CA ILE A 225 -20.30 -0.07 16.12
C ILE A 225 -19.50 0.15 17.40
N HIS A 226 -18.18 0.01 17.31
CA HIS A 226 -17.30 0.24 18.46
C HIS A 226 -17.32 1.72 18.86
N TRP A 227 -17.25 2.03 20.16
CA TRP A 227 -17.33 3.41 20.66
C TRP A 227 -16.21 4.30 20.08
N THR A 228 -15.04 3.73 19.78
CA THR A 228 -13.94 4.47 19.14
C THR A 228 -14.32 4.97 17.75
N ASP A 229 -15.19 4.28 17.01
CA ASP A 229 -15.66 4.76 15.70
C ASP A 229 -16.58 5.98 15.85
N ARG A 230 -17.34 6.08 16.96
CA ARG A 230 -18.11 7.28 17.28
C ARG A 230 -17.20 8.45 17.61
N LEU A 231 -16.12 8.21 18.36
CA LEU A 231 -15.11 9.23 18.66
C LEU A 231 -14.42 9.72 17.37
N PHE A 232 -13.96 8.81 16.51
CA PHE A 232 -13.37 9.20 15.22
C PHE A 232 -14.37 9.95 14.33
N ALA A 233 -15.65 9.59 14.37
CA ALA A 233 -16.67 10.28 13.59
C ALA A 233 -16.85 11.75 14.00
N ALA A 234 -16.69 12.08 15.29
CA ALA A 234 -16.70 13.48 15.76
C ALA A 234 -15.61 14.32 15.08
N PHE A 235 -14.48 13.70 14.73
CA PHE A 235 -13.38 14.32 13.99
C PHE A 235 -13.49 14.13 12.47
N HIS A 236 -14.65 13.72 11.94
CA HIS A 236 -14.85 13.38 10.52
C HIS A 236 -13.86 12.33 10.00
N GLN A 237 -13.44 11.42 10.88
CA GLN A 237 -12.55 10.29 10.59
C GLN A 237 -13.25 8.94 10.84
N GLY A 238 -12.63 7.85 10.40
CA GLY A 238 -13.14 6.49 10.63
C GLY A 238 -14.27 6.04 9.70
N ALA A 239 -14.69 4.79 9.88
CA ALA A 239 -15.67 4.12 9.02
C ALA A 239 -17.07 4.74 9.12
N LEU A 240 -17.43 5.27 10.29
CA LEU A 240 -18.74 5.87 10.53
C LEU A 240 -18.93 7.22 9.81
N ALA A 241 -17.90 8.06 9.73
CA ALA A 241 -17.99 9.34 9.02
C ALA A 241 -17.70 9.23 7.52
N LYS A 242 -16.71 8.41 7.12
CA LYS A 242 -16.27 8.31 5.71
C LYS A 242 -16.93 7.17 4.95
N GLY A 243 -17.63 6.26 5.63
CA GLY A 243 -18.16 5.04 5.02
C GLY A 243 -17.05 4.13 4.46
N VAL A 244 -15.85 4.16 5.04
CA VAL A 244 -14.71 3.36 4.56
C VAL A 244 -14.12 2.53 5.69
N VAL A 245 -14.23 1.22 5.58
CA VAL A 245 -13.58 0.26 6.47
C VAL A 245 -12.22 -0.09 5.88
N SER A 246 -11.14 0.27 6.59
CA SER A 246 -9.77 -0.05 6.17
C SER A 246 -9.22 -1.17 7.03
N VAL A 247 -8.70 -2.22 6.41
CA VAL A 247 -8.08 -3.35 7.08
C VAL A 247 -6.65 -3.51 6.58
N ALA A 248 -5.70 -3.55 7.51
CA ALA A 248 -4.31 -3.86 7.18
C ALA A 248 -4.20 -5.36 6.87
N LEU A 249 -3.57 -5.67 5.75
CA LEU A 249 -3.20 -7.02 5.36
C LEU A 249 -1.72 -7.19 5.75
N PRO A 250 -1.41 -7.76 6.93
CA PRO A 250 -0.03 -8.16 7.24
C PRO A 250 0.42 -9.21 6.22
N ASN A 251 1.72 -9.53 6.20
CA ASN A 251 2.27 -10.63 5.38
C ASN A 251 1.45 -11.91 5.66
N ALA A 252 0.45 -12.15 4.82
CA ALA A 252 -0.51 -13.20 4.98
C ALA A 252 0.03 -14.42 4.23
N GLU A 253 -0.43 -15.59 4.63
CA GLU A 253 -0.19 -16.86 3.94
C GLU A 253 -0.50 -16.76 2.43
N HIS A 254 -1.45 -15.90 2.07
CA HIS A 254 -1.77 -15.54 0.70
C HIS A 254 -1.34 -14.11 0.36
N HIS A 255 -0.90 -13.91 -0.89
CA HIS A 255 -0.51 -12.59 -1.36
C HIS A 255 -1.69 -11.59 -1.23
N PRO A 256 -1.48 -10.33 -0.78
CA PRO A 256 -2.56 -9.36 -0.54
C PRO A 256 -3.43 -9.06 -1.76
N GLN A 257 -2.86 -9.19 -2.96
CA GLN A 257 -3.60 -9.09 -4.21
C GLN A 257 -4.56 -10.27 -4.44
N ALA A 258 -4.22 -11.49 -4.00
CA ALA A 258 -5.11 -12.64 -4.08
C ALA A 258 -6.33 -12.46 -3.15
N ILE A 259 -6.11 -11.92 -1.94
CA ILE A 259 -7.18 -11.57 -1.00
C ILE A 259 -8.11 -10.51 -1.59
N TYR A 260 -7.54 -9.49 -2.25
CA TYR A 260 -8.32 -8.48 -2.96
C TYR A 260 -9.14 -9.07 -4.12
N THR A 261 -8.56 -9.93 -4.94
CA THR A 261 -9.29 -10.58 -6.03
C THR A 261 -10.40 -11.48 -5.52
N ALA A 262 -10.17 -12.22 -4.42
CA ALA A 262 -11.20 -13.02 -3.77
C ALA A 262 -12.37 -12.16 -3.27
N ALA A 263 -12.06 -11.07 -2.57
CA ALA A 263 -13.08 -10.13 -2.09
C ALA A 263 -13.87 -9.51 -3.25
N ARG A 264 -13.20 -9.18 -4.36
CA ARG A 264 -13.86 -8.64 -5.56
C ARG A 264 -14.74 -9.68 -6.24
N GLN A 265 -14.29 -10.92 -6.37
CA GLN A 265 -15.09 -12.01 -6.94
C GLN A 265 -16.35 -12.26 -6.12
N LEU A 266 -16.21 -12.42 -4.80
CA LEU A 266 -17.35 -12.60 -3.89
C LEU A 266 -18.34 -11.43 -3.95
N TRP A 267 -17.83 -10.20 -4.03
CA TRP A 267 -18.68 -9.02 -4.19
C TRP A 267 -19.39 -8.98 -5.53
N THR A 268 -18.71 -9.31 -6.63
CA THR A 268 -19.29 -9.36 -7.98
C THR A 268 -20.32 -10.49 -8.09
N GLU A 269 -20.05 -11.67 -7.53
CA GLU A 269 -21.00 -12.78 -7.46
C GLU A 269 -22.26 -12.41 -6.65
N ALA A 270 -22.10 -11.72 -5.53
CA ALA A 270 -23.21 -11.35 -4.66
C ALA A 270 -24.03 -10.14 -5.16
N THR A 271 -23.43 -9.23 -5.93
CA THR A 271 -24.09 -7.95 -6.31
C THR A 271 -24.24 -7.73 -7.81
N GLY A 272 -23.56 -8.52 -8.64
CA GLY A 272 -23.47 -8.31 -10.09
C GLY A 272 -22.63 -7.10 -10.50
N ARG A 273 -21.97 -6.40 -9.56
CA ARG A 273 -21.22 -5.16 -9.82
C ARG A 273 -19.72 -5.43 -9.99
N ASN A 274 -19.08 -4.64 -10.85
CA ASN A 274 -17.63 -4.72 -11.09
C ASN A 274 -16.92 -3.35 -11.08
N ASP A 275 -17.56 -2.34 -10.49
CA ASP A 275 -17.08 -0.96 -10.51
C ASP A 275 -15.70 -0.81 -9.87
N THR A 276 -14.86 0.01 -10.48
CA THR A 276 -13.58 0.40 -9.89
C THR A 276 -13.78 1.62 -8.99
N TRP A 277 -13.41 1.47 -7.71
CA TRP A 277 -13.48 2.56 -6.73
C TRP A 277 -12.09 2.97 -6.28
N ASN A 278 -11.80 4.27 -6.34
CA ASN A 278 -10.57 4.84 -5.81
C ASN A 278 -10.85 5.78 -4.61
N PRO A 279 -10.39 5.44 -3.39
CA PRO A 279 -10.60 6.24 -2.19
C PRO A 279 -9.88 7.60 -2.21
N LEU A 280 -8.90 7.80 -3.09
CA LEU A 280 -8.16 9.06 -3.21
C LEU A 280 -8.91 10.09 -4.08
N LEU A 281 -9.92 9.65 -4.83
CA LEU A 281 -10.67 10.50 -5.75
C LEU A 281 -12.00 10.95 -5.12
N PRO A 282 -12.49 12.16 -5.47
CA PRO A 282 -13.81 12.62 -5.05
C PRO A 282 -14.92 11.63 -5.42
N GLU A 283 -16.00 11.61 -4.64
CA GLU A 283 -17.11 10.68 -4.90
C GLU A 283 -17.78 10.90 -6.25
N ALA A 284 -17.98 12.15 -6.66
CA ALA A 284 -18.51 12.48 -7.97
C ALA A 284 -17.63 11.93 -9.11
N TYR A 285 -16.30 11.96 -8.92
CA TYR A 285 -15.35 11.41 -9.88
C TYR A 285 -15.46 9.89 -9.98
N ASN A 286 -15.55 9.19 -8.85
CA ASN A 286 -15.74 7.74 -8.82
C ASN A 286 -17.08 7.32 -9.44
N LYS A 287 -18.17 8.07 -9.20
CA LYS A 287 -19.47 7.79 -9.82
C LYS A 287 -19.45 7.99 -11.33
N ALA A 288 -18.80 9.05 -11.82
CA ALA A 288 -18.63 9.28 -13.24
C ALA A 288 -17.77 8.17 -13.90
N LEU A 289 -16.70 7.71 -13.24
CA LEU A 289 -15.93 6.56 -13.71
C LEU A 289 -16.76 5.28 -13.80
N GLY A 290 -17.59 4.99 -12.79
CA GLY A 290 -18.50 3.84 -12.83
C GLY A 290 -19.46 3.90 -14.01
N ARG A 291 -20.13 5.04 -14.20
CA ARG A 291 -21.05 5.26 -15.34
C ARG A 291 -20.36 5.10 -16.69
N LEU A 292 -19.16 5.64 -16.87
CA LEU A 292 -18.40 5.46 -18.12
C LEU A 292 -18.06 4.00 -18.37
N GLY A 293 -17.76 3.22 -17.32
CA GLY A 293 -17.54 1.77 -17.42
C GLY A 293 -18.80 1.05 -17.90
N GLU A 294 -19.94 1.30 -17.26
CA GLU A 294 -21.24 0.71 -17.64
C GLU A 294 -21.64 1.09 -19.08
N ILE A 295 -21.45 2.34 -19.48
CA ILE A 295 -21.75 2.82 -20.84
C ILE A 295 -20.78 2.17 -21.84
N SER A 296 -19.50 2.05 -21.50
CA SER A 296 -18.50 1.39 -22.36
C SER A 296 -18.81 -0.08 -22.58
N GLU A 297 -19.17 -0.83 -21.52
CA GLU A 297 -19.59 -2.23 -21.64
C GLU A 297 -20.84 -2.34 -22.51
N ARG A 298 -21.83 -1.46 -22.29
CA ARG A 298 -23.05 -1.35 -23.10
C ARG A 298 -22.78 -1.03 -24.57
N MET A 299 -21.80 -0.19 -24.90
CA MET A 299 -21.43 0.13 -26.27
C MET A 299 -20.60 -0.98 -26.92
N SER A 300 -19.81 -1.73 -26.15
CA SER A 300 -18.99 -2.85 -26.65
C SER A 300 -19.81 -4.13 -26.93
N GLY A 301 -20.95 -4.30 -26.27
CA GLY A 301 -21.87 -5.41 -26.50
C GLY A 301 -22.54 -5.30 -27.88
N GLN A 302 -22.16 -6.17 -28.81
CA GLN A 302 -22.77 -6.27 -30.14
C GLN A 302 -24.24 -6.68 -30.04
N THR A 303 -25.15 -5.70 -30.00
CA THR A 303 -26.59 -5.95 -30.19
C THR A 303 -27.22 -4.76 -30.90
N LEU A 304 -28.18 -5.06 -31.79
CA LEU A 304 -29.04 -4.11 -32.50
C LEU A 304 -29.75 -3.18 -31.51
N ARG A 305 -29.09 -2.09 -31.13
CA ARG A 305 -29.62 -1.09 -30.21
C ARG A 305 -30.27 0.04 -30.99
N ASP A 306 -31.33 0.61 -30.41
CA ASP A 306 -32.00 1.76 -30.99
C ASP A 306 -30.98 2.92 -31.16
N PRO A 307 -30.84 3.51 -32.37
CA PRO A 307 -29.96 4.65 -32.60
C PRO A 307 -30.17 5.82 -31.62
N ARG A 308 -31.39 5.98 -31.09
CA ARG A 308 -31.70 7.02 -30.10
C ARG A 308 -31.07 6.75 -28.73
N GLU A 309 -31.04 5.49 -28.29
CA GLU A 309 -30.39 5.12 -27.04
C GLU A 309 -28.86 5.28 -27.14
N MET A 310 -28.28 4.95 -28.29
CA MET A 310 -26.85 5.16 -28.54
C MET A 310 -26.46 6.64 -28.51
N ALA A 311 -27.28 7.51 -29.12
CA ALA A 311 -27.03 8.96 -29.08
C ALA A 311 -27.08 9.52 -27.65
N LEU A 312 -28.02 9.04 -26.83
CA LEU A 312 -28.17 9.47 -25.44
C LEU A 312 -27.03 8.96 -24.54
N ASP A 313 -26.62 7.70 -24.70
CA ASP A 313 -25.48 7.12 -24.00
C ASP A 313 -24.17 7.82 -24.40
N GLN A 314 -24.01 8.19 -25.67
CA GLN A 314 -22.85 8.93 -26.16
C GLN A 314 -22.80 10.36 -25.62
N GLU A 315 -23.92 11.08 -25.56
CA GLU A 315 -23.98 12.42 -24.96
C GLU A 315 -23.64 12.37 -23.46
N LEU A 316 -24.16 11.36 -22.75
CA LEU A 316 -23.87 11.16 -21.33
C LEU A 316 -22.38 10.82 -21.11
N PHE A 317 -21.81 9.99 -21.98
CA PHE A 317 -20.39 9.64 -21.97
C PHE A 317 -19.50 10.87 -22.17
N ASP A 318 -19.80 11.71 -23.18
CA ASP A 318 -19.05 12.93 -23.45
C ASP A 318 -19.15 13.92 -22.28
N ARG A 319 -20.33 14.05 -21.67
CA ARG A 319 -20.55 14.90 -20.50
C ARG A 319 -19.72 14.46 -19.29
N ASP A 320 -19.74 13.17 -18.98
CA ASP A 320 -18.97 12.61 -17.87
C ASP A 320 -17.46 12.68 -18.16
N MET A 321 -17.03 12.45 -19.39
CA MET A 321 -15.62 12.60 -19.80
C MET A 321 -15.14 14.05 -19.62
N GLN A 322 -15.92 15.03 -20.07
CA GLN A 322 -15.60 16.45 -19.87
C GLN A 322 -15.58 16.84 -18.39
N PHE A 323 -16.44 16.24 -17.55
CA PHE A 323 -16.40 16.44 -16.11
C PHE A 323 -15.10 15.89 -15.51
N LEU A 324 -14.70 14.66 -15.87
CA LEU A 324 -13.46 14.05 -15.39
C LEU A 324 -12.23 14.87 -15.78
N GLN A 325 -12.15 15.33 -17.03
CA GLN A 325 -11.03 16.17 -17.49
C GLN A 325 -10.94 17.50 -16.72
N ARG A 326 -12.09 18.15 -16.47
CA ARG A 326 -12.14 19.39 -15.69
C ARG A 326 -11.70 19.17 -14.25
N GLU A 327 -12.18 18.12 -13.61
CA GLU A 327 -11.84 17.81 -12.23
C GLU A 327 -10.38 17.39 -12.09
N GLN A 328 -9.83 16.65 -13.05
CA GLN A 328 -8.41 16.31 -13.10
C GLN A 328 -7.52 17.56 -13.18
N LYS A 329 -7.87 18.54 -14.04
CA LYS A 329 -7.18 19.84 -14.11
C LYS A 329 -7.27 20.59 -12.79
N ARG A 330 -8.43 20.57 -12.14
CA ARG A 330 -8.65 21.22 -10.84
C ARG A 330 -7.79 20.60 -9.74
N LEU A 331 -7.70 19.28 -9.68
CA LEU A 331 -6.86 18.54 -8.73
C LEU A 331 -5.38 18.85 -8.97
N LEU A 332 -4.91 18.83 -10.22
CA LEU A 332 -3.54 19.20 -10.58
C LEU A 332 -3.20 20.62 -10.14
N ASN A 333 -4.08 21.58 -10.40
CA ASN A 333 -3.86 22.97 -9.98
C ASN A 333 -3.83 23.08 -8.44
N ARG A 334 -4.73 22.40 -7.74
CA ARG A 334 -4.73 22.37 -6.27
C ARG A 334 -3.42 21.80 -5.71
N HIS A 335 -2.88 20.74 -6.31
CA HIS A 335 -1.58 20.20 -5.93
C HIS A 335 -0.44 21.18 -6.19
N ARG A 336 -0.43 21.87 -7.33
CA ARG A 336 0.57 22.91 -7.64
C ARG A 336 0.55 24.05 -6.61
N TYR A 337 -0.64 24.54 -6.26
CA TYR A 337 -0.77 25.56 -5.23
C TYR A 337 -0.35 25.05 -3.84
N GLY A 338 -0.71 23.82 -3.48
CA GLY A 338 -0.28 23.20 -2.23
C GLY A 338 1.25 23.08 -2.14
N ILE A 339 1.92 22.67 -3.22
CA ILE A 339 3.38 22.62 -3.30
C ILE A 339 3.97 24.03 -3.18
N ALA A 340 3.40 25.03 -3.86
CA ALA A 340 3.89 26.41 -3.79
C ALA A 340 3.79 26.98 -2.36
N ILE A 341 2.66 26.76 -1.67
CA ILE A 341 2.48 27.17 -0.27
C ILE A 341 3.46 26.44 0.64
N MET A 342 3.66 25.14 0.46
CA MET A 342 4.62 24.35 1.23
C MET A 342 6.05 24.86 1.04
N LEU A 343 6.45 25.15 -0.20
CA LEU A 343 7.77 25.71 -0.50
C LEU A 343 7.95 27.10 0.15
N MET A 344 6.92 27.93 0.10
CA MET A 344 6.93 29.25 0.75
C MET A 344 7.05 29.12 2.27
N ALA A 345 6.29 28.22 2.91
CA ALA A 345 6.38 27.95 4.34
C ALA A 345 7.76 27.38 4.73
N MET A 346 8.33 26.51 3.90
CA MET A 346 9.66 25.96 4.12
C MET A 346 10.75 27.04 3.99
N ALA A 347 10.65 27.93 2.99
CA ALA A 347 11.53 29.08 2.86
C ALA A 347 11.40 30.04 4.06
N LEU A 348 10.16 30.30 4.52
CA LEU A 348 9.90 31.12 5.69
C LEU A 348 10.53 30.50 6.96
N LEU A 349 10.40 29.19 7.17
CA LEU A 349 11.02 28.48 8.29
C LEU A 349 12.56 28.53 8.23
N LEU A 350 13.13 28.48 7.03
CA LEU A 350 14.58 28.53 6.81
C LEU A 350 15.16 29.92 7.10
N VAL A 351 14.41 30.97 6.78
CA VAL A 351 14.80 32.37 6.99
C VAL A 351 14.37 32.90 8.37
N TRP A 352 13.45 32.21 9.05
CA TRP A 352 12.95 32.52 10.40
C TRP A 352 14.03 32.82 11.46
N PRO A 353 15.16 32.08 11.57
CA PRO A 353 16.19 32.40 12.56
C PRO A 353 16.82 33.78 12.35
N TRP A 354 16.98 34.24 11.09
CA TRP A 354 17.49 35.58 10.79
C TRP A 354 16.44 36.66 11.02
N ILE A 355 15.19 36.40 10.63
CA ILE A 355 14.06 37.31 10.92
C ILE A 355 13.89 37.49 12.43
N ARG A 356 13.99 36.40 13.20
CA ARG A 356 13.92 36.43 14.68
C ARG A 356 15.09 37.17 15.31
N ALA A 357 16.28 37.11 14.72
CA ALA A 357 17.43 37.87 15.19
C ALA A 357 17.27 39.38 14.91
N TRP A 358 16.66 39.73 13.78
CA TRP A 358 16.34 41.12 13.41
C TRP A 358 15.22 41.73 14.24
N LEU A 359 14.18 40.97 14.60
CA LEU A 359 13.03 41.41 15.41
C LEU A 359 13.31 41.49 16.92
N ARG A 360 14.53 41.11 17.36
CA ARG A 360 14.97 41.21 18.77
C ARG A 360 15.87 42.42 19.05
N PHE A 361 16.11 43.24 18.02
CA PHE A 361 16.45 44.65 18.15
C PHE A 361 15.17 45.47 18.06
#